data_AF-A0A933LI83-F1
#
_entry.id   AF-A0A933LI83-F1
#
_cell.length_a   1.000
_cell.length_b   1.000
_cell.length_c   1.000
_cell.angle_alpha   90.00
_cell.angle_beta   90.00
_cell.angle_gamma   90.00
#
_symmetry.space_group_name_H-M   'P 1'
#
loop_
_entity.id
_entity.type
_entity.pdbx_description
1 polymer ?
#
loop_
_entity_poly.entity_id
_entity_poly.type
_entity_poly.pdbx_seq_one_letter_code
_entity_poly.pdbx_strand_id
1 'polypeptide(L)'
;MRRRTIAACLVAWFAAATSGQTLIIYTLELGGDNRTELWEAGLRPAFTSGVTDGTTTTCQGMDVTWAVRVSVGGVHVDPGGPGDGKAPLGAAELAFDIQLYEADGTTPIVLDAAPLSCEVGTAGVAGARGCRPTDKGYHSSINDGDGDGSRGQNGAIIDCLANAAFAFGLVPSGGEASRLIDPVPGPYFDYGWYPTANGRSGTDLTCTVPVSTTVTGLSGLIGFHARYAEYDYTRHSPGVGQDWVGGAVGGAQGFGVDRPLFEGQINTSGLVPGYYVLKVIPDPARNQVLHGDVVWDSPTPDYGGWSTFAVAANEVTVMSAGRFEIAPPGGCGYPGMIVACKLFYNQSFYDGNKIGIDPAPISGANNDDADAIDNGGPVPARGMPYIVYPAKIPLMPGGGQATLANWTGYDKGINGLTYDIQWPIRPPQASDFVFHNIGKAGTVVPGPGNVVTPMAFATQSLGGSPPVTRVLMTFTGLTNTWLQVDIGTGFGWGTGTHWWGNAAGDTGQGNTAPNVLVNATDEIWSRRHPTTPLNRSPVQDMADVNKDALVNATDQIYVRTHPTTPLNCVKMITR
;
A
#
# COMPACT_ATOMS: atom_id res chain seq x y z
N MET A 1 19.83 1.10 12.51
CA MET A 1 18.76 1.11 13.54
C MET A 1 18.99 2.26 14.53
N ARG A 2 18.39 3.43 14.29
CA ARG A 2 18.21 4.43 15.35
C ARG A 2 16.79 4.24 15.88
N ARG A 3 16.66 3.69 17.09
CA ARG A 3 15.38 3.68 17.81
C ARG A 3 15.03 5.15 18.08
N ARG A 4 14.09 5.70 17.31
CA ARG A 4 13.44 6.95 17.69
C ARG A 4 12.46 6.61 18.80
N THR A 5 12.85 6.92 20.03
CA THR A 5 11.91 6.98 21.15
C THR A 5 10.91 8.08 20.80
N ILE A 6 9.69 7.70 20.45
CA ILE A 6 8.56 8.62 20.34
C ILE A 6 8.22 9.01 21.77
N ALA A 7 8.80 10.12 22.23
CA ALA A 7 8.23 10.84 23.36
C ALA A 7 6.96 11.49 22.80
N ALA A 8 5.80 10.91 23.09
CA ALA A 8 4.54 11.61 22.93
C ALA A 8 4.62 12.85 23.81
N CYS A 9 4.93 14.00 23.22
CA CYS A 9 4.74 15.28 23.86
C CYS A 9 3.23 15.46 24.01
N LEU A 10 2.71 14.98 25.13
CA LEU A 10 1.40 15.30 25.65
C LEU A 10 1.45 16.79 26.01
N VAL A 11 1.34 17.66 25.01
CA VAL A 11 1.21 19.10 25.23
C VAL A 11 -0.20 19.31 25.72
N ALA A 12 -0.39 19.12 27.02
CA ALA A 12 -1.64 19.36 27.68
C ALA A 12 -1.91 20.87 27.71
N TRP A 13 -2.56 21.39 26.67
CA TRP A 13 -3.38 22.59 26.83
C TRP A 13 -4.63 22.17 27.62
N PHE A 14 -4.49 22.05 28.93
CA PHE A 14 -5.65 22.20 29.79
C PHE A 14 -6.02 23.68 29.72
N ALA A 15 -6.94 24.04 28.83
CA ALA A 15 -7.92 25.04 29.23
C ALA A 15 -8.44 24.57 30.59
N ALA A 16 -8.46 25.46 31.58
CA ALA A 16 -8.88 25.12 32.92
C ALA A 16 -10.37 24.80 32.89
N ALA A 17 -10.70 23.58 32.45
CA ALA A 17 -11.97 22.95 32.69
C ALA A 17 -12.24 23.14 34.17
N THR A 18 -13.34 23.80 34.52
CA THR A 18 -13.75 23.93 35.91
C THR A 18 -13.72 22.54 36.52
N SER A 19 -12.85 22.31 37.51
CA SER A 19 -12.57 20.98 38.02
C SER A 19 -13.88 20.30 38.40
N GLY A 20 -14.21 19.20 37.73
CA GLY A 20 -15.41 18.44 38.03
C GLY A 20 -16.26 18.02 36.82
N GLN A 21 -16.01 18.49 35.60
CA GLN A 21 -16.87 18.15 34.45
C GLN A 21 -16.36 16.94 33.65
N THR A 22 -17.27 16.31 32.90
CA THR A 22 -16.92 15.22 31.98
C THR A 22 -16.35 15.79 30.69
N LEU A 23 -15.31 15.14 30.17
CA LEU A 23 -14.57 15.56 28.99
C LEU A 23 -14.57 14.44 27.95
N ILE A 24 -14.88 14.78 26.70
CA ILE A 24 -14.61 13.93 25.54
C ILE A 24 -13.44 14.56 24.79
N ILE A 25 -12.38 13.78 24.58
CA ILE A 25 -11.18 14.21 23.87
C ILE A 25 -11.15 13.49 22.54
N TYR A 26 -11.05 14.27 21.46
CA TYR A 26 -10.77 13.76 20.12
C TYR A 26 -9.31 14.02 19.79
N THR A 27 -8.60 12.96 19.43
CA THR A 27 -7.21 13.01 18.98
C THR A 27 -7.16 12.70 17.50
N LEU A 28 -6.77 13.68 16.70
CA LEU A 28 -6.58 13.52 15.25
C LEU A 28 -5.16 13.01 14.97
N GLU A 29 -5.05 12.01 14.12
CA GLU A 29 -3.81 11.45 13.60
C GLU A 29 -3.74 11.61 12.09
N LEU A 30 -2.57 11.96 11.58
CA LEU A 30 -2.31 12.11 10.15
C LEU A 30 -1.18 11.15 9.69
N GLY A 31 -1.26 10.67 8.46
CA GLY A 31 -0.16 9.91 7.83
C GLY A 31 0.05 8.50 8.39
N GLY A 32 -1.00 7.88 8.93
CA GLY A 32 -1.00 6.47 9.30
C GLY A 32 -1.26 5.53 8.11
N ASP A 33 -1.42 4.24 8.39
CA ASP A 33 -1.66 3.22 7.35
C ASP A 33 -2.93 2.43 7.72
N ASN A 34 -3.94 2.52 6.85
CA ASN A 34 -5.21 1.82 7.01
C ASN A 34 -5.16 0.35 6.58
N ARG A 35 -4.01 -0.13 6.07
CA ARG A 35 -3.77 -1.54 5.74
C ARG A 35 -4.76 -2.10 4.74
N THR A 36 -5.15 -1.28 3.76
CA THR A 36 -6.16 -1.65 2.76
C THR A 36 -5.81 -2.98 2.09
N GLU A 37 -4.54 -3.19 1.75
CA GLU A 37 -4.06 -4.43 1.13
C GLU A 37 -4.28 -5.68 2.00
N LEU A 38 -4.24 -5.54 3.33
CA LEU A 38 -4.50 -6.63 4.26
C LEU A 38 -5.99 -6.86 4.42
N TRP A 39 -6.78 -5.78 4.47
CA TRP A 39 -8.25 -5.84 4.46
C TRP A 39 -8.79 -6.57 3.24
N GLU A 40 -8.25 -6.27 2.05
CA GLU A 40 -8.58 -7.00 0.82
C GLU A 40 -8.08 -8.45 0.84
N ALA A 41 -7.00 -8.75 1.56
CA ALA A 41 -6.57 -10.13 1.80
C ALA A 41 -7.41 -10.86 2.86
N GLY A 42 -8.50 -10.26 3.34
CA GLY A 42 -9.37 -10.79 4.39
C GLY A 42 -8.77 -10.75 5.80
N LEU A 43 -7.57 -10.18 5.95
CA LEU A 43 -6.93 -9.93 7.23
C LEU A 43 -7.49 -8.60 7.75
N ARG A 44 -7.95 -8.54 9.00
CA ARG A 44 -8.62 -7.32 9.55
C ARG A 44 -7.75 -6.61 10.58
N PRO A 45 -6.54 -6.13 10.22
CA PRO A 45 -5.67 -5.44 11.17
C PRO A 45 -6.26 -4.07 11.54
N ALA A 46 -5.88 -3.58 12.72
CA ALA A 46 -6.19 -2.22 13.12
C ALA A 46 -5.35 -1.19 12.32
N PHE A 47 -5.86 0.04 12.25
CA PHE A 47 -5.10 1.19 11.75
C PHE A 47 -3.72 1.28 12.39
N THR A 48 -2.69 1.48 11.57
CA THR A 48 -1.37 1.84 12.09
C THR A 48 -1.35 3.34 12.36
N SER A 49 -1.30 3.72 13.64
CA SER A 49 -1.33 5.12 14.06
C SER A 49 -0.37 6.02 13.29
N GLY A 50 -0.89 7.20 12.94
CA GLY A 50 -0.13 8.26 12.29
C GLY A 50 0.63 9.13 13.29
N VAL A 51 1.08 10.29 12.81
CA VAL A 51 1.71 11.31 13.64
C VAL A 51 0.62 12.18 14.30
N THR A 52 0.75 12.42 15.60
CA THR A 52 -0.19 13.23 16.40
C THR A 52 0.24 14.69 16.55
N ASP A 53 1.50 15.01 16.24
CA ASP A 53 2.04 16.38 16.31
C ASP A 53 1.54 17.29 15.19
N GLY A 54 0.71 16.75 14.29
CA GLY A 54 0.15 17.52 13.20
C GLY A 54 1.21 18.03 12.25
N THR A 55 2.25 17.24 11.96
CA THR A 55 3.16 17.50 10.85
C THR A 55 3.20 16.29 9.92
N THR A 56 2.63 16.43 8.74
CA THR A 56 2.76 15.44 7.66
C THR A 56 3.00 16.20 6.36
N THR A 57 3.97 15.77 5.56
CA THR A 57 4.13 16.30 4.20
C THR A 57 3.47 15.30 3.25
N THR A 58 2.43 15.72 2.54
CA THR A 58 1.77 14.96 1.48
C THR A 58 2.06 15.59 0.12
N CYS A 59 2.09 14.79 -0.93
CA CYS A 59 2.17 15.31 -2.30
C CYS A 59 0.79 15.61 -2.84
N GLN A 60 0.70 16.64 -3.68
CA GLN A 60 -0.48 16.83 -4.54
C GLN A 60 -0.74 15.55 -5.35
N GLY A 61 -1.96 15.02 -5.27
CA GLY A 61 -2.35 13.79 -5.95
C GLY A 61 -2.17 12.52 -5.12
N MET A 62 -1.81 12.65 -3.85
CA MET A 62 -1.78 11.53 -2.91
C MET A 62 -2.84 11.68 -1.84
N ASP A 63 -3.23 10.55 -1.28
CA ASP A 63 -4.16 10.51 -0.18
C ASP A 63 -3.49 10.90 1.14
N VAL A 64 -4.10 11.82 1.86
CA VAL A 64 -3.80 12.05 3.29
C VAL A 64 -4.64 11.06 4.07
N THR A 65 -4.00 10.06 4.68
CA THR A 65 -4.67 9.19 5.65
C THR A 65 -4.87 9.94 6.97
N TRP A 66 -6.03 9.75 7.57
CA TRP A 66 -6.38 10.34 8.85
C TRP A 66 -7.09 9.31 9.73
N ALA A 67 -6.97 9.51 11.04
CA ALA A 67 -7.63 8.70 12.05
C ALA A 67 -8.06 9.57 13.24
N VAL A 68 -9.16 9.22 13.90
CA VAL A 68 -9.64 9.88 15.11
C VAL A 68 -9.71 8.87 16.25
N ARG A 69 -8.91 9.12 17.28
CA ARG A 69 -9.03 8.48 18.59
C ARG A 69 -9.97 9.28 19.47
N VAL A 70 -10.71 8.57 20.32
CA VAL A 70 -11.66 9.18 21.26
C VAL A 70 -11.40 8.63 22.64
N SER A 71 -11.14 9.53 23.60
CA SER A 71 -11.04 9.18 25.00
C SER A 71 -12.00 10.00 25.84
N VAL A 72 -12.40 9.44 26.98
CA VAL A 72 -13.37 10.08 27.89
C VAL A 72 -12.70 10.20 29.25
N GLY A 73 -12.85 11.36 29.88
CA GLY A 73 -12.24 11.66 31.17
C GLY A 73 -13.03 12.66 31.98
N GLY A 74 -12.45 13.12 33.10
CA GLY A 74 -13.11 14.06 34.00
C GLY A 74 -14.05 13.37 34.99
N VAL A 75 -15.09 14.10 35.43
CA VAL A 75 -16.03 13.64 36.46
C VAL A 75 -17.47 13.82 35.97
N HIS A 76 -18.32 12.85 36.27
CA HIS A 76 -19.74 12.88 36.03
C HIS A 76 -20.40 13.89 36.99
N VAL A 77 -21.07 14.90 36.44
CA VAL A 77 -21.78 15.93 37.22
C VAL A 77 -23.27 15.71 37.05
N ASP A 78 -23.88 15.05 38.02
CA ASP A 78 -25.32 14.87 38.08
C ASP A 78 -25.78 15.07 39.53
N PRO A 79 -25.89 16.33 40.00
CA PRO A 79 -26.10 16.62 41.41
C PRO A 79 -27.33 15.91 41.99
N GLY A 80 -27.11 14.94 42.88
CA GLY A 80 -28.15 14.12 43.50
C GLY A 80 -28.35 12.74 42.84
N GLY A 81 -27.71 12.49 41.71
CA GLY A 81 -27.59 11.17 41.09
C GLY A 81 -26.52 10.30 41.78
N PRO A 82 -26.73 8.98 41.94
CA PRO A 82 -25.68 8.03 42.33
C PRO A 82 -24.38 8.09 41.52
N GLY A 83 -24.39 8.72 40.36
CA GLY A 83 -23.23 8.90 39.49
C GLY A 83 -22.39 10.13 39.78
N ASP A 84 -22.92 11.08 40.54
CA ASP A 84 -22.29 12.36 40.82
C ASP A 84 -20.90 12.18 41.45
N GLY A 85 -19.90 12.87 40.91
CA GLY A 85 -18.53 12.82 41.43
C GLY A 85 -17.70 11.62 40.98
N LYS A 86 -18.23 10.71 40.16
CA LYS A 86 -17.50 9.52 39.65
C LYS A 86 -16.89 9.75 38.28
N ALA A 87 -15.86 8.97 37.92
CA ALA A 87 -15.31 8.99 36.57
C ALA A 87 -16.35 8.45 35.55
N PRO A 88 -16.46 9.05 34.36
CA PRO A 88 -17.29 8.48 33.30
C PRO A 88 -16.70 7.15 32.82
N LEU A 89 -17.58 6.17 32.59
CA LEU A 89 -17.23 4.83 32.09
C LEU A 89 -17.22 4.77 30.55
N GLY A 90 -17.62 5.83 29.86
CA GLY A 90 -17.54 5.92 28.41
C GLY A 90 -18.43 7.00 27.82
N ALA A 91 -18.44 7.08 26.48
CA ALA A 91 -19.30 7.94 25.69
C ALA A 91 -20.18 7.16 24.71
N ALA A 92 -21.34 7.72 24.40
CA ALA A 92 -22.26 7.30 23.34
C ALA A 92 -22.51 8.48 22.39
N GLU A 93 -23.17 8.23 21.24
CA GLU A 93 -23.60 9.24 20.26
C GLU A 93 -22.53 10.29 19.93
N LEU A 94 -21.32 9.82 19.59
CA LEU A 94 -20.21 10.69 19.19
C LEU A 94 -20.50 11.34 17.84
N ALA A 95 -20.62 12.66 17.84
CA ALA A 95 -20.86 13.54 16.71
C ALA A 95 -19.76 14.61 16.57
N PHE A 96 -19.09 14.58 15.43
CA PHE A 96 -18.14 15.61 15.02
C PHE A 96 -18.19 15.75 13.50
N ASP A 97 -17.46 16.73 12.97
CA ASP A 97 -17.14 16.88 11.56
C ASP A 97 -15.62 16.81 11.37
N ILE A 98 -15.18 16.38 10.19
CA ILE A 98 -13.79 16.56 9.76
C ILE A 98 -13.78 17.63 8.68
N GLN A 99 -13.01 18.70 8.89
CA GLN A 99 -12.94 19.84 7.98
C GLN A 99 -11.50 20.21 7.65
N LEU A 100 -11.25 20.51 6.38
CA LEU A 100 -9.96 21.00 5.90
C LEU A 100 -9.94 22.53 5.88
N TYR A 101 -8.83 23.13 6.29
CA TYR A 101 -8.59 24.56 6.29
C TYR A 101 -7.29 24.91 5.55
N GLU A 102 -7.21 26.14 5.07
CA GLU A 102 -5.97 26.75 4.59
C GLU A 102 -4.89 26.84 5.69
N ALA A 103 -3.69 27.25 5.31
CA ALA A 103 -2.54 27.39 6.21
C ALA A 103 -2.79 28.28 7.44
N ASP A 104 -3.75 29.20 7.36
CA ASP A 104 -4.14 30.10 8.44
C ASP A 104 -4.93 29.38 9.55
N GLY A 105 -5.44 28.18 9.27
CA GLY A 105 -6.32 27.42 10.16
C GLY A 105 -7.66 28.11 10.42
N THR A 106 -8.06 29.13 9.67
CA THR A 106 -9.32 29.87 9.85
C THR A 106 -10.21 29.83 8.63
N THR A 107 -9.65 29.71 7.43
CA THR A 107 -10.40 29.66 6.18
C THR A 107 -10.70 28.21 5.79
N PRO A 108 -11.97 27.75 5.87
CA PRO A 108 -12.32 26.38 5.50
C PRO A 108 -12.23 26.19 3.99
N ILE A 109 -11.78 25.01 3.59
CA ILE A 109 -11.76 24.54 2.21
C ILE A 109 -12.93 23.62 2.02
N VAL A 110 -13.77 23.96 1.04
CA VAL A 110 -14.90 23.11 0.66
C VAL A 110 -14.34 21.86 -0.03
N LEU A 111 -14.38 20.75 0.72
CA LEU A 111 -14.11 19.41 0.22
C LEU A 111 -15.40 18.60 0.30
N ASP A 112 -15.87 18.16 -0.86
CA ASP A 112 -16.93 17.17 -0.96
C ASP A 112 -16.33 15.74 -0.91
N ALA A 113 -17.13 14.72 -1.18
CA ALA A 113 -16.57 13.42 -1.48
C ALA A 113 -15.71 13.45 -2.75
N ALA A 114 -14.63 12.68 -2.75
CA ALA A 114 -13.82 12.55 -3.95
C ALA A 114 -14.65 11.89 -5.07
N PRO A 115 -14.69 12.47 -6.29
CA PRO A 115 -15.28 11.80 -7.43
C PRO A 115 -14.52 10.51 -7.73
N LEU A 116 -15.22 9.38 -7.80
CA LEU A 116 -14.58 8.08 -8.00
C LEU A 116 -14.69 7.63 -9.46
N SER A 117 -13.62 7.07 -10.00
CA SER A 117 -13.60 6.34 -11.26
C SER A 117 -13.34 4.88 -10.97
N CYS A 118 -14.32 4.03 -11.25
CA CYS A 118 -14.20 2.58 -11.14
C CYS A 118 -13.78 2.02 -12.50
N GLU A 119 -12.65 1.33 -12.54
CA GLU A 119 -12.27 0.59 -13.74
C GLU A 119 -13.11 -0.70 -13.78
N VAL A 120 -14.01 -0.80 -14.76
CA VAL A 120 -14.76 -2.04 -14.98
C VAL A 120 -13.77 -3.10 -15.45
N GLY A 121 -13.33 -3.95 -14.53
CA GLY A 121 -12.56 -5.13 -14.87
C GLY A 121 -13.34 -5.97 -15.87
N THR A 122 -12.67 -6.44 -16.93
CA THR A 122 -13.24 -7.47 -17.81
C THR A 122 -13.67 -8.66 -16.95
N ALA A 123 -14.95 -9.02 -17.03
CA ALA A 123 -15.52 -10.12 -16.25
C ALA A 123 -14.64 -11.39 -16.37
N GLY A 124 -14.16 -11.90 -15.24
CA GLY A 124 -13.39 -13.15 -15.16
C GLY A 124 -11.90 -13.03 -14.87
N VAL A 125 -11.34 -11.82 -14.72
CA VAL A 125 -9.98 -11.65 -14.17
C VAL A 125 -10.11 -11.35 -12.67
N ALA A 126 -9.74 -12.33 -11.82
CA ALA A 126 -9.62 -12.11 -10.39
C ALA A 126 -8.58 -10.99 -10.15
N GLY A 127 -8.98 -9.93 -9.44
CA GLY A 127 -8.23 -8.67 -9.33
C GLY A 127 -8.93 -7.49 -10.02
N ALA A 128 -10.25 -7.37 -9.83
CA ALA A 128 -10.97 -6.15 -10.18
C ALA A 128 -10.25 -4.95 -9.55
N ARG A 129 -10.19 -3.84 -10.29
CA ARG A 129 -9.47 -2.65 -9.87
C ARG A 129 -10.48 -1.73 -9.21
N GLY A 130 -10.28 -1.49 -7.91
CA GLY A 130 -11.16 -0.69 -7.07
C GLY A 130 -11.44 0.69 -7.62
N CYS A 131 -12.52 1.31 -7.13
CA CYS A 131 -12.81 2.68 -7.48
C CYS A 131 -11.73 3.59 -6.91
N ARG A 132 -11.14 4.44 -7.77
CA ARG A 132 -10.10 5.38 -7.34
C ARG A 132 -10.61 6.81 -7.37
N PRO A 133 -10.22 7.65 -6.41
CA PRO A 133 -10.57 9.06 -6.43
C PRO A 133 -9.85 9.76 -7.59
N THR A 134 -10.58 10.61 -8.31
CA THR A 134 -10.10 11.31 -9.52
C THR A 134 -9.91 12.82 -9.31
N ASP A 135 -10.48 13.37 -8.24
CA ASP A 135 -10.32 14.77 -7.85
C ASP A 135 -10.27 14.87 -6.32
N LYS A 136 -10.00 16.07 -5.79
CA LYS A 136 -9.95 16.31 -4.35
C LYS A 136 -11.25 15.94 -3.65
N GLY A 137 -11.12 15.39 -2.46
CA GLY A 137 -12.26 15.10 -1.59
C GLY A 137 -11.98 13.96 -0.63
N TYR A 138 -12.92 13.73 0.27
CA TYR A 138 -12.85 12.63 1.23
C TYR A 138 -13.23 11.31 0.58
N HIS A 139 -12.53 10.23 0.94
CA HIS A 139 -12.86 8.85 0.55
C HIS A 139 -12.28 7.84 1.55
N SER A 140 -12.49 6.54 1.31
CA SER A 140 -11.86 5.47 2.08
C SER A 140 -11.56 4.29 1.16
N SER A 141 -10.29 3.89 1.12
CA SER A 141 -9.85 2.76 0.31
C SER A 141 -10.30 1.41 0.87
N ILE A 142 -10.76 1.32 2.13
CA ILE A 142 -11.37 0.10 2.69
C ILE A 142 -12.86 -0.02 2.31
N ASN A 143 -13.48 1.11 2.02
CA ASN A 143 -14.85 1.18 1.54
C ASN A 143 -14.80 1.70 0.09
N ASP A 144 -14.07 1.07 -0.82
CA ASP A 144 -13.81 1.59 -2.19
C ASP A 144 -14.65 0.91 -3.29
N GLY A 145 -15.52 -0.04 -2.92
CA GLY A 145 -16.57 -0.57 -3.79
C GLY A 145 -16.16 -1.68 -4.75
N ASP A 146 -15.10 -2.45 -4.47
CA ASP A 146 -14.86 -3.73 -5.15
C ASP A 146 -14.71 -4.95 -4.20
N GLY A 147 -14.02 -6.00 -4.65
CA GLY A 147 -14.48 -7.40 -4.66
C GLY A 147 -14.46 -8.22 -3.38
N ASP A 148 -13.74 -7.88 -2.31
CA ASP A 148 -13.57 -8.80 -1.17
C ASP A 148 -13.54 -8.22 0.24
N GLY A 149 -13.83 -6.94 0.40
CA GLY A 149 -14.58 -6.45 1.57
C GLY A 149 -16.11 -6.66 1.46
N SER A 150 -16.60 -7.61 0.64
CA SER A 150 -17.96 -7.66 0.07
C SER A 150 -19.14 -7.13 0.91
N ARG A 151 -19.83 -6.10 0.38
CA ARG A 151 -21.25 -6.22 -0.05
C ARG A 151 -21.51 -5.48 -1.38
N GLY A 152 -21.46 -6.27 -2.46
CA GLY A 152 -21.80 -5.85 -3.82
C GLY A 152 -21.68 -7.00 -4.83
N GLN A 153 -22.18 -8.20 -4.50
CA GLN A 153 -22.02 -9.41 -5.33
C GLN A 153 -22.72 -9.36 -6.70
N ASN A 154 -23.52 -8.34 -7.00
CA ASN A 154 -24.30 -8.26 -8.23
C ASN A 154 -23.96 -7.00 -9.02
N GLY A 155 -23.06 -7.17 -9.98
CA GLY A 155 -22.50 -6.20 -10.91
C GLY A 155 -23.27 -4.89 -11.15
N ALA A 156 -22.49 -3.81 -11.12
CA ALA A 156 -22.75 -2.46 -11.64
C ALA A 156 -23.28 -1.39 -10.67
N ILE A 157 -23.44 -1.68 -9.38
CA ILE A 157 -23.80 -0.63 -8.41
C ILE A 157 -22.52 -0.21 -7.67
N ILE A 158 -22.06 1.02 -7.94
CA ILE A 158 -21.04 1.70 -7.13
C ILE A 158 -21.51 1.63 -5.67
N ASP A 159 -20.67 1.11 -4.79
CA ASP A 159 -20.98 1.02 -3.37
C ASP A 159 -21.44 2.40 -2.87
N CYS A 160 -22.63 2.45 -2.28
CA CYS A 160 -23.18 3.69 -1.75
C CYS A 160 -22.33 4.24 -0.58
N LEU A 161 -21.36 3.46 -0.12
CA LEU A 161 -20.39 3.74 0.93
C LEU A 161 -18.98 4.04 0.40
N ALA A 162 -18.80 4.13 -0.92
CA ALA A 162 -17.49 4.35 -1.57
C ALA A 162 -16.72 5.61 -1.06
N ASN A 163 -17.46 6.52 -0.44
CA ASN A 163 -17.00 7.81 0.08
C ASN A 163 -17.19 7.93 1.61
N ALA A 164 -17.30 6.79 2.29
CA ALA A 164 -17.51 6.73 3.72
C ALA A 164 -16.20 6.50 4.47
N ALA A 165 -15.98 7.26 5.54
CA ALA A 165 -14.94 6.89 6.50
C ALA A 165 -15.21 5.51 7.11
N PHE A 166 -14.16 4.77 7.42
CA PHE A 166 -14.29 3.49 8.11
C PHE A 166 -14.47 3.73 9.61
N ALA A 167 -15.41 2.99 10.21
CA ALA A 167 -15.73 3.05 11.63
C ALA A 167 -15.73 1.64 12.23
N PHE A 168 -15.04 1.47 13.35
CA PHE A 168 -14.89 0.18 14.01
C PHE A 168 -16.12 -0.15 14.91
N GLY A 169 -16.63 -1.39 14.82
CA GLY A 169 -17.73 -1.93 15.62
C GLY A 169 -17.32 -2.99 16.66
N LEU A 170 -18.21 -3.24 17.63
CA LEU A 170 -18.10 -4.32 18.62
C LEU A 170 -18.52 -5.67 18.01
N VAL A 171 -17.70 -6.71 18.16
CA VAL A 171 -18.17 -8.11 18.09
C VAL A 171 -18.22 -8.66 19.52
N PRO A 172 -19.39 -9.12 20.02
CA PRO A 172 -19.56 -9.55 21.41
C PRO A 172 -18.69 -10.73 21.86
N SER A 173 -17.85 -11.35 21.02
CA SER A 173 -17.23 -12.66 21.31
C SER A 173 -15.70 -12.71 21.35
N GLY A 174 -14.99 -11.57 21.27
CA GLY A 174 -13.53 -11.57 21.13
C GLY A 174 -13.06 -11.92 19.71
N GLY A 175 -13.95 -11.79 18.73
CA GLY A 175 -13.64 -11.87 17.30
C GLY A 175 -12.89 -10.64 16.80
N GLU A 176 -12.34 -10.77 15.58
CA GLU A 176 -11.67 -9.69 14.85
C GLU A 176 -12.59 -8.47 14.69
N ALA A 177 -11.98 -7.29 14.61
CA ALA A 177 -12.73 -6.04 14.44
C ALA A 177 -13.62 -6.11 13.19
N SER A 178 -14.90 -5.74 13.33
CA SER A 178 -15.85 -5.68 12.22
C SER A 178 -16.25 -4.23 11.93
N ARG A 179 -16.78 -3.99 10.73
CA ARG A 179 -17.45 -2.72 10.41
C ARG A 179 -18.60 -2.51 11.40
N LEU A 180 -18.82 -1.27 11.81
CA LEU A 180 -19.89 -0.90 12.74
C LEU A 180 -21.30 -1.40 12.31
N ILE A 181 -21.49 -1.69 11.01
CA ILE A 181 -22.81 -1.90 10.40
C ILE A 181 -22.89 -3.21 9.57
N ASP A 182 -21.86 -4.05 9.57
CA ASP A 182 -21.97 -5.35 8.88
C ASP A 182 -22.98 -6.27 9.60
N PRO A 183 -23.89 -6.94 8.87
CA PRO A 183 -24.84 -7.89 9.43
C PRO A 183 -24.17 -9.22 9.78
N VAL A 184 -23.30 -9.18 10.77
CA VAL A 184 -22.91 -10.30 11.62
C VAL A 184 -23.71 -10.14 12.94
N PRO A 185 -23.74 -11.08 13.89
CA PRO A 185 -24.46 -10.92 15.16
C PRO A 185 -23.70 -9.97 16.09
N GLY A 186 -23.43 -8.77 15.60
CA GLY A 186 -23.01 -7.60 16.36
C GLY A 186 -24.23 -6.81 16.83
N PRO A 187 -24.00 -5.75 17.63
CA PRO A 187 -25.05 -5.06 18.36
C PRO A 187 -26.15 -4.57 17.41
N TYR A 188 -27.41 -4.86 17.73
CA TYR A 188 -28.55 -4.48 16.91
C TYR A 188 -28.70 -2.94 16.89
N PHE A 189 -28.10 -2.29 15.90
CA PHE A 189 -28.37 -0.88 15.59
C PHE A 189 -29.73 -0.78 14.89
N ASP A 190 -30.69 -0.02 15.45
CA ASP A 190 -31.92 0.34 14.72
C ASP A 190 -31.61 1.19 13.48
N TYR A 191 -30.51 1.95 13.52
CA TYR A 191 -29.98 2.76 12.42
C TYR A 191 -28.46 2.87 12.53
N GLY A 192 -27.72 2.43 11.51
CA GLY A 192 -26.26 2.56 11.43
C GLY A 192 -25.87 3.54 10.32
N TRP A 193 -25.03 4.54 10.63
CA TRP A 193 -24.59 5.54 9.65
C TRP A 193 -23.08 5.44 9.40
N TYR A 194 -22.72 5.41 8.13
CA TYR A 194 -21.35 5.67 7.72
C TYR A 194 -21.11 7.18 7.71
N PRO A 195 -19.95 7.67 8.18
CA PRO A 195 -19.60 9.08 8.01
C PRO A 195 -19.40 9.34 6.52
N THR A 196 -20.19 10.22 5.89
CA THR A 196 -20.10 10.44 4.43
C THR A 196 -19.85 11.89 4.09
N ALA A 197 -19.04 12.12 3.06
CA ALA A 197 -18.66 13.48 2.65
C ALA A 197 -19.66 14.16 1.72
N ASN A 198 -20.78 13.50 1.42
CA ASN A 198 -21.80 14.00 0.50
C ASN A 198 -23.06 14.49 1.22
N GLY A 199 -23.03 14.60 2.56
CA GLY A 199 -24.24 14.88 3.34
C GLY A 199 -25.35 13.84 3.11
N ARG A 200 -24.99 12.59 2.79
CA ARG A 200 -25.98 11.53 2.59
C ARG A 200 -26.63 11.25 3.95
N SER A 201 -27.88 11.64 4.10
CA SER A 201 -28.75 11.10 5.13
C SER A 201 -28.84 9.58 4.92
N GLY A 202 -28.64 8.80 5.99
CA GLY A 202 -28.44 7.35 5.95
C GLY A 202 -29.27 6.60 4.90
N THR A 203 -28.60 5.75 4.14
CA THR A 203 -29.28 4.76 3.30
C THR A 203 -29.76 3.60 4.17
N ASP A 204 -30.95 3.06 3.89
CA ASP A 204 -31.27 1.69 4.27
C ASP A 204 -30.17 0.76 3.72
N LEU A 205 -29.77 -0.26 4.51
CA LEU A 205 -28.74 -1.28 4.23
C LEU A 205 -28.84 -1.94 2.85
N THR A 206 -29.93 -1.73 2.13
CA THR A 206 -30.21 -2.27 0.80
C THR A 206 -29.77 -1.39 -0.38
N CYS A 207 -29.26 -0.17 -0.15
CA CYS A 207 -28.89 0.83 -1.20
C CYS A 207 -29.99 1.02 -2.29
N THR A 208 -31.27 0.75 -2.01
CA THR A 208 -32.34 0.68 -3.04
C THR A 208 -32.93 2.04 -3.44
N VAL A 209 -32.62 3.12 -2.71
CA VAL A 209 -33.08 4.47 -3.03
C VAL A 209 -31.87 5.36 -3.31
N PRO A 210 -31.67 5.84 -4.55
CA PRO A 210 -30.71 6.90 -4.81
C PRO A 210 -31.26 8.18 -4.20
N VAL A 211 -30.77 8.56 -3.01
CA VAL A 211 -31.10 9.85 -2.40
C VAL A 211 -30.34 10.93 -3.16
N SER A 212 -31.03 11.52 -4.14
CA SER A 212 -30.60 12.70 -4.88
C SER A 212 -30.78 13.94 -4.00
N THR A 213 -29.85 14.15 -3.08
CA THR A 213 -29.64 15.47 -2.48
C THR A 213 -28.15 15.72 -2.40
N THR A 214 -27.58 16.22 -3.50
CA THR A 214 -26.32 16.96 -3.42
C THR A 214 -26.60 18.17 -2.53
N VAL A 215 -26.27 18.09 -1.24
CA VAL A 215 -26.27 19.29 -0.39
C VAL A 215 -25.01 20.06 -0.79
N THR A 216 -25.15 20.89 -1.82
CA THR A 216 -24.05 21.75 -2.29
C THR A 216 -23.69 22.75 -1.20
N GLY A 217 -22.40 22.87 -0.86
CA GLY A 217 -21.90 23.88 0.08
C GLY A 217 -21.61 23.37 1.49
N LEU A 218 -21.51 22.06 1.70
CA LEU A 218 -20.99 21.51 2.95
C LEU A 218 -19.46 21.52 2.90
N SER A 219 -18.81 22.13 3.90
CA SER A 219 -17.35 22.26 3.95
C SER A 219 -16.68 21.15 4.79
N GLY A 220 -17.18 19.91 4.74
CA GLY A 220 -16.64 18.82 5.56
C GLY A 220 -17.35 17.49 5.44
N LEU A 221 -16.70 16.47 6.00
CA LEU A 221 -17.32 15.16 6.27
C LEU A 221 -18.35 15.35 7.40
N ILE A 222 -19.64 15.14 7.08
CA ILE A 222 -20.74 15.37 8.01
C ILE A 222 -21.25 14.04 8.57
N GLY A 223 -21.45 14.01 9.89
CA GLY A 223 -22.28 13.01 10.55
C GLY A 223 -21.52 11.74 10.92
N PHE A 224 -20.69 11.81 11.95
CA PHE A 224 -20.46 10.65 12.80
C PHE A 224 -21.69 10.53 13.71
N HIS A 225 -22.60 9.59 13.43
CA HIS A 225 -23.70 9.28 14.34
C HIS A 225 -23.66 7.77 14.59
N ALA A 226 -22.92 7.37 15.61
CA ALA A 226 -22.99 6.00 16.11
C ALA A 226 -23.95 5.97 17.30
N ARG A 227 -25.21 5.57 17.07
CA ARG A 227 -26.17 5.27 18.14
C ARG A 227 -25.91 3.86 18.65
N TYR A 228 -24.94 3.68 19.54
CA TYR A 228 -24.72 2.40 20.20
C TYR A 228 -25.97 1.99 20.98
N ALA A 229 -26.69 0.98 20.50
CA ALA A 229 -27.90 0.49 21.15
C ALA A 229 -27.62 -0.62 22.18
N GLU A 230 -26.45 -1.28 22.14
CA GLU A 230 -26.24 -2.46 22.98
C GLU A 230 -24.91 -2.46 23.72
N TYR A 231 -25.03 -2.35 25.05
CA TYR A 231 -24.03 -2.72 26.04
C TYR A 231 -24.10 -4.24 26.23
N ASP A 232 -22.97 -4.96 26.12
CA ASP A 232 -22.95 -6.41 26.42
C ASP A 232 -23.13 -6.63 27.92
N TYR A 233 -24.38 -6.85 28.32
CA TYR A 233 -24.82 -7.15 29.69
C TYR A 233 -24.10 -8.34 30.33
N THR A 234 -23.52 -9.24 29.54
CA THR A 234 -22.82 -10.43 30.06
C THR A 234 -21.35 -10.16 30.39
N ARG A 235 -20.75 -9.12 29.80
CA ARG A 235 -19.29 -8.86 29.88
C ARG A 235 -18.90 -7.53 30.52
N HIS A 236 -19.85 -6.72 30.96
CA HIS A 236 -19.59 -5.48 31.70
C HIS A 236 -18.60 -4.54 30.99
N SER A 237 -18.61 -4.52 29.65
CA SER A 237 -17.58 -3.82 28.88
C SER A 237 -17.98 -2.35 28.66
N PRO A 238 -17.23 -1.38 29.20
CA PRO A 238 -17.56 0.04 29.07
C PRO A 238 -17.67 0.48 27.61
N GLY A 239 -18.40 1.58 27.38
CA GLY A 239 -18.45 2.25 26.07
C GLY A 239 -17.09 2.80 25.64
N VAL A 240 -17.07 3.68 24.63
CA VAL A 240 -15.83 4.28 24.15
C VAL A 240 -15.14 5.07 25.27
N GLY A 241 -13.88 4.76 25.59
CA GLY A 241 -12.97 5.72 26.23
C GLY A 241 -12.35 5.40 27.60
N GLN A 242 -12.60 4.26 28.27
CA GLN A 242 -11.95 3.96 29.57
C GLN A 242 -11.20 2.62 29.61
N ASP A 243 -9.88 2.67 29.84
CA ASP A 243 -9.07 1.49 30.13
C ASP A 243 -9.46 0.91 31.49
N TRP A 244 -9.83 -0.37 31.55
CA TRP A 244 -10.29 -1.01 32.79
C TRP A 244 -9.10 -1.25 33.72
N VAL A 245 -8.91 -0.37 34.70
CA VAL A 245 -7.75 -0.40 35.63
C VAL A 245 -7.84 -1.53 36.68
N GLY A 246 -8.88 -2.38 36.63
CA GLY A 246 -9.18 -3.38 37.66
C GLY A 246 -8.73 -4.80 37.33
N GLY A 247 -7.43 -5.05 37.09
CA GLY A 247 -6.65 -6.30 37.30
C GLY A 247 -7.20 -7.71 36.99
N ALA A 248 -8.43 -7.88 36.52
CA ALA A 248 -9.04 -9.16 36.22
C ALA A 248 -8.89 -9.45 34.73
N VAL A 249 -8.18 -10.55 34.44
CA VAL A 249 -7.91 -11.05 33.10
C VAL A 249 -9.24 -11.47 32.44
N GLY A 250 -9.89 -10.57 31.71
CA GLY A 250 -11.14 -10.87 30.99
C GLY A 250 -12.05 -9.71 30.58
N GLY A 251 -11.83 -8.48 31.06
CA GLY A 251 -12.62 -7.30 30.63
C GLY A 251 -12.06 -6.67 29.35
N ALA A 252 -12.93 -6.26 28.42
CA ALA A 252 -12.52 -5.53 27.22
C ALA A 252 -11.92 -4.16 27.60
N GLN A 253 -10.73 -3.85 27.08
CA GLN A 253 -10.14 -2.51 27.20
C GLN A 253 -11.08 -1.48 26.53
N GLY A 254 -11.23 -0.31 27.13
CA GLY A 254 -12.09 0.75 26.59
C GLY A 254 -11.73 1.12 25.16
N PHE A 255 -12.76 1.23 24.34
CA PHE A 255 -12.62 1.54 22.92
C PHE A 255 -12.04 2.97 22.72
N GLY A 256 -11.24 3.22 21.69
CA GLY A 256 -10.79 4.59 21.34
C GLY A 256 -9.55 5.12 22.06
N VAL A 257 -9.13 4.51 23.17
CA VAL A 257 -7.91 4.90 23.92
C VAL A 257 -6.65 4.41 23.22
N ASP A 258 -6.59 3.10 22.91
CA ASP A 258 -5.42 2.48 22.30
C ASP A 258 -5.50 2.39 20.77
N ARG A 259 -6.68 2.60 20.19
CA ARG A 259 -6.93 2.43 18.75
C ARG A 259 -7.84 3.53 18.20
N PRO A 260 -7.60 4.03 16.98
CA PRO A 260 -8.56 4.89 16.28
C PRO A 260 -9.93 4.24 16.19
N LEU A 261 -10.97 5.06 16.37
CA LEU A 261 -12.36 4.65 16.20
C LEU A 261 -12.88 4.96 14.79
N PHE A 262 -12.31 5.99 14.17
CA PHE A 262 -12.65 6.42 12.83
C PHE A 262 -11.38 6.62 12.00
N GLU A 263 -11.44 6.28 10.72
CA GLU A 263 -10.34 6.51 9.77
C GLU A 263 -10.86 6.80 8.37
N GLY A 264 -10.03 7.45 7.57
CA GLY A 264 -10.33 7.69 6.16
C GLY A 264 -9.17 8.34 5.45
N GLN A 265 -9.44 8.79 4.23
CA GLN A 265 -8.48 9.46 3.37
C GLN A 265 -9.03 10.76 2.80
N ILE A 266 -8.13 11.64 2.38
CA ILE A 266 -8.43 12.84 1.60
C ILE A 266 -7.57 12.77 0.34
N ASN A 267 -8.18 12.65 -0.84
CA ASN A 267 -7.45 12.85 -2.08
C ASN A 267 -7.10 14.34 -2.19
N THR A 268 -5.83 14.64 -2.39
CA THR A 268 -5.32 16.01 -2.52
C THR A 268 -5.16 16.47 -3.97
N SER A 269 -5.55 15.63 -4.94
CA SER A 269 -5.52 15.96 -6.37
C SER A 269 -6.19 17.30 -6.64
N GLY A 270 -5.49 18.22 -7.32
CA GLY A 270 -6.06 19.53 -7.66
C GLY A 270 -6.10 20.55 -6.52
N LEU A 271 -5.66 20.23 -5.29
CA LEU A 271 -5.35 21.25 -4.28
C LEU A 271 -4.09 22.01 -4.65
N VAL A 272 -4.03 23.30 -4.33
CA VAL A 272 -2.85 24.13 -4.58
C VAL A 272 -1.72 23.67 -3.64
N PRO A 273 -0.46 23.61 -4.08
CA PRO A 273 0.65 23.37 -3.16
C PRO A 273 0.69 24.40 -2.02
N GLY A 274 0.79 23.94 -0.77
CA GLY A 274 0.73 24.81 0.40
C GLY A 274 0.54 24.05 1.71
N TYR A 275 0.44 24.79 2.81
CA TYR A 275 0.08 24.21 4.10
C TYR A 275 -1.43 24.21 4.29
N TYR A 276 -1.92 23.15 4.92
CA TYR A 276 -3.31 22.94 5.24
C TYR A 276 -3.46 22.47 6.67
N VAL A 277 -4.64 22.68 7.25
CA VAL A 277 -4.95 22.28 8.61
C VAL A 277 -6.21 21.43 8.60
N LEU A 278 -6.09 20.16 8.99
CA LEU A 278 -7.23 19.28 9.21
C LEU A 278 -7.71 19.44 10.65
N LYS A 279 -9.02 19.59 10.83
CA LYS A 279 -9.64 19.72 12.15
C LYS A 279 -10.75 18.72 12.35
N VAL A 280 -10.83 18.24 13.59
CA VAL A 280 -12.04 17.63 14.16
C VAL A 280 -12.87 18.76 14.76
N ILE A 281 -14.13 18.89 14.34
CA ILE A 281 -15.08 19.88 14.85
C ILE A 281 -16.24 19.15 15.53
N PRO A 282 -16.20 19.02 16.85
CA PRO A 282 -17.26 18.38 17.61
C PRO A 282 -18.58 19.14 17.45
N ASP A 283 -19.70 18.41 17.38
CA ASP A 283 -21.03 19.01 17.41
C ASP A 283 -21.56 19.00 18.85
N PRO A 284 -21.50 20.14 19.58
CA PRO A 284 -21.93 20.18 20.98
C PRO A 284 -23.44 19.98 21.14
N ALA A 285 -24.24 20.24 20.09
CA ALA A 285 -25.69 20.07 20.13
C ALA A 285 -26.13 18.62 19.89
N ARG A 286 -25.23 17.79 19.33
CA ARG A 286 -25.54 16.41 18.93
C ARG A 286 -24.71 15.34 19.61
N ASN A 287 -23.59 15.69 20.25
CA ASN A 287 -22.87 14.81 21.17
C ASN A 287 -23.75 14.51 22.39
N GLN A 288 -24.62 13.52 22.28
CA GLN A 288 -25.45 13.08 23.39
C GLN A 288 -24.74 11.97 24.13
N VAL A 289 -24.58 12.15 25.42
CA VAL A 289 -24.36 11.00 26.26
C VAL A 289 -25.71 10.57 26.79
N LEU A 290 -25.95 9.26 26.89
CA LEU A 290 -27.13 8.75 27.55
C LEU A 290 -27.24 9.42 28.93
N HIS A 291 -28.24 10.28 29.09
CA HIS A 291 -28.43 11.05 30.31
C HIS A 291 -28.87 10.14 31.44
N GLY A 292 -28.12 10.17 32.55
CA GLY A 292 -28.55 9.71 33.86
C GLY A 292 -27.83 8.47 34.38
N ASP A 293 -28.02 8.24 35.68
CA ASP A 293 -27.75 6.96 36.31
C ASP A 293 -28.60 5.88 35.67
N VAL A 294 -27.97 5.05 34.84
CA VAL A 294 -28.63 3.86 34.32
C VAL A 294 -28.76 2.86 35.46
N VAL A 295 -29.95 2.82 36.06
CA VAL A 295 -30.31 1.81 37.05
C VAL A 295 -30.57 0.51 36.29
N TRP A 296 -29.62 -0.42 36.38
CA TRP A 296 -29.73 -1.71 35.72
C TRP A 296 -30.65 -2.63 36.53
N ASP A 297 -31.87 -2.82 36.03
CA ASP A 297 -32.80 -3.80 36.60
C ASP A 297 -32.46 -5.19 36.03
N SER A 298 -31.35 -5.78 36.50
CA SER A 298 -31.01 -7.17 36.19
C SER A 298 -31.74 -8.11 37.16
N PRO A 299 -32.40 -9.19 36.69
CA PRO A 299 -33.02 -10.18 37.56
C PRO A 299 -32.01 -11.03 38.35
N THR A 300 -30.70 -10.87 38.13
CA THR A 300 -29.64 -11.53 38.92
C THR A 300 -29.15 -10.60 40.06
N PRO A 301 -29.31 -10.99 41.34
CA PRO A 301 -28.99 -10.14 42.50
C PRO A 301 -27.51 -9.72 42.64
N ASP A 302 -26.60 -10.38 41.94
CA ASP A 302 -25.15 -10.20 42.13
C ASP A 302 -24.55 -9.03 41.32
N TYR A 303 -25.35 -8.37 40.46
CA TYR A 303 -24.84 -7.39 39.49
C TYR A 303 -25.61 -6.05 39.46
N GLY A 304 -26.30 -5.71 40.55
CA GLY A 304 -26.88 -4.37 40.76
C GLY A 304 -25.79 -3.33 41.06
N GLY A 305 -25.02 -2.93 40.04
CA GLY A 305 -23.96 -1.94 40.13
C GLY A 305 -24.22 -0.74 39.23
N TRP A 306 -24.25 0.46 39.81
CA TRP A 306 -24.45 1.74 39.10
C TRP A 306 -23.33 1.98 38.08
N SER A 307 -23.68 2.26 36.83
CA SER A 307 -22.73 2.66 35.78
C SER A 307 -22.94 4.12 35.41
N THR A 308 -21.86 4.91 35.43
CA THR A 308 -21.87 6.33 35.14
C THR A 308 -21.41 6.59 33.72
N PHE A 309 -22.30 6.99 32.82
CA PHE A 309 -21.92 7.50 31.50
C PHE A 309 -21.64 9.01 31.59
N ALA A 310 -20.80 9.58 30.72
CA ALA A 310 -20.59 11.03 30.67
C ALA A 310 -21.90 11.86 30.67
N VAL A 311 -21.96 13.11 31.16
CA VAL A 311 -23.26 13.86 31.26
C VAL A 311 -23.49 14.86 30.14
N ALA A 312 -22.42 15.40 29.57
CA ALA A 312 -22.44 16.25 28.37
C ALA A 312 -21.00 16.50 27.92
N ALA A 313 -20.80 16.66 26.61
CA ALA A 313 -19.55 17.23 26.09
C ALA A 313 -19.56 18.75 26.29
N ASN A 314 -19.33 19.22 27.52
CA ASN A 314 -19.32 20.68 27.80
C ASN A 314 -17.99 21.35 27.46
N GLU A 315 -16.93 20.56 27.31
CA GLU A 315 -15.66 21.02 26.80
C GLU A 315 -15.12 19.94 25.86
N VAL A 316 -14.83 20.33 24.63
CA VAL A 316 -14.17 19.43 23.70
C VAL A 316 -12.81 20.00 23.39
N THR A 317 -11.80 19.35 23.95
CA THR A 317 -10.41 19.71 23.71
C THR A 317 -9.93 18.94 22.50
N VAL A 318 -9.84 19.62 21.35
CA VAL A 318 -9.15 19.10 20.16
C VAL A 318 -7.66 19.19 20.47
N MET A 319 -7.01 18.04 20.74
CA MET A 319 -5.63 18.04 21.23
C MET A 319 -4.58 18.42 20.17
N SER A 320 -4.95 18.57 18.90
CA SER A 320 -4.16 19.30 17.91
C SER A 320 -4.98 19.49 16.65
N ALA A 321 -4.96 20.70 16.09
CA ALA A 321 -5.25 20.85 14.68
C ALA A 321 -4.08 20.21 13.93
N GLY A 322 -4.34 19.20 13.11
CA GLY A 322 -3.29 18.51 12.38
C GLY A 322 -2.87 19.37 11.20
N ARG A 323 -1.66 19.93 11.20
CA ARG A 323 -1.14 20.63 10.01
C ARG A 323 -0.56 19.58 9.06
N PHE A 324 -0.79 19.76 7.77
CA PHE A 324 -0.04 19.03 6.77
C PHE A 324 0.38 19.96 5.64
N GLU A 325 1.47 19.61 4.99
CA GLU A 325 2.01 20.35 3.86
C GLU A 325 1.74 19.56 2.60
N ILE A 326 0.92 20.10 1.70
CA ILE A 326 0.85 19.64 0.31
C ILE A 326 2.03 20.26 -0.41
N ALA A 327 3.10 19.49 -0.55
CA ALA A 327 4.26 19.96 -1.28
C ALA A 327 3.94 20.06 -2.79
N PRO A 328 4.62 20.98 -3.51
CA PRO A 328 4.42 21.11 -4.94
C PRO A 328 4.73 19.80 -5.67
N PRO A 329 4.12 19.53 -6.84
CA PRO A 329 4.50 18.41 -7.69
C PRO A 329 6.02 18.42 -7.90
N GLY A 330 6.72 17.46 -7.29
CA GLY A 330 8.19 17.35 -7.31
C GLY A 330 8.96 17.93 -6.10
N GLY A 331 8.29 18.53 -5.10
CA GLY A 331 8.92 19.08 -3.89
C GLY A 331 8.73 18.24 -2.63
N CYS A 332 7.79 17.29 -2.63
CA CYS A 332 7.63 16.33 -1.54
C CYS A 332 8.72 15.29 -1.74
N GLY A 333 9.72 15.29 -0.86
CA GLY A 333 10.87 14.40 -0.87
C GLY A 333 10.52 12.91 -0.68
N TYR A 334 9.70 12.36 -1.58
CA TYR A 334 9.61 10.92 -1.76
C TYR A 334 11.01 10.46 -2.13
N PRO A 335 11.55 9.49 -1.39
CA PRO A 335 12.76 8.85 -1.83
C PRO A 335 12.46 8.26 -3.21
N GLY A 336 13.16 8.70 -4.25
CA GLY A 336 12.90 8.25 -5.62
C GLY A 336 12.78 6.73 -5.67
N MET A 337 11.67 6.19 -6.15
CA MET A 337 11.34 4.77 -6.02
C MET A 337 11.69 4.01 -7.28
N ILE A 338 12.33 2.85 -7.12
CA ILE A 338 12.48 1.92 -8.25
C ILE A 338 11.20 1.14 -8.43
N VAL A 339 10.50 1.39 -9.54
CA VAL A 339 9.23 0.74 -9.90
C VAL A 339 9.41 -0.44 -10.85
N ALA A 340 10.56 -0.52 -11.54
CA ALA A 340 10.93 -1.69 -12.32
C ALA A 340 12.44 -1.88 -12.37
N CYS A 341 12.88 -3.14 -12.27
CA CYS A 341 14.24 -3.59 -12.58
C CYS A 341 14.12 -4.65 -13.68
N LYS A 342 14.72 -4.42 -14.84
CA LYS A 342 14.59 -5.33 -15.99
C LYS A 342 15.95 -5.66 -16.59
N LEU A 343 16.00 -6.82 -17.21
CA LEU A 343 17.09 -7.25 -18.08
C LEU A 343 16.66 -7.04 -19.53
N PHE A 344 17.57 -6.50 -20.34
CA PHE A 344 17.40 -6.41 -21.79
C PHE A 344 18.62 -7.00 -22.50
N TYR A 345 18.41 -7.49 -23.72
CA TYR A 345 19.46 -8.16 -24.49
C TYR A 345 20.12 -7.20 -25.50
N ASN A 346 21.23 -6.58 -25.08
CA ASN A 346 22.02 -5.70 -25.95
C ASN A 346 22.71 -6.51 -27.07
N GLN A 347 22.90 -5.94 -28.25
CA GLN A 347 23.35 -6.62 -29.47
C GLN A 347 22.51 -7.85 -29.84
N SER A 348 21.20 -7.81 -29.66
CA SER A 348 20.28 -8.89 -30.07
C SER A 348 19.51 -8.51 -31.33
N PHE A 349 18.76 -9.43 -31.92
CA PHE A 349 17.81 -9.04 -32.96
C PHE A 349 16.82 -7.98 -32.44
N TYR A 350 16.40 -8.12 -31.18
CA TYR A 350 15.36 -7.31 -30.54
C TYR A 350 15.80 -5.90 -30.15
N ASP A 351 17.11 -5.59 -30.19
CA ASP A 351 17.61 -4.22 -30.05
C ASP A 351 18.18 -3.66 -31.36
N GLY A 352 18.10 -4.45 -32.44
CA GLY A 352 18.60 -4.08 -33.77
C GLY A 352 20.09 -4.39 -33.96
N ASN A 353 20.65 -5.29 -33.16
CA ASN A 353 22.07 -5.67 -33.10
C ASN A 353 22.98 -4.47 -32.82
N LYS A 354 22.53 -3.55 -31.97
CA LYS A 354 23.24 -2.30 -31.70
C LYS A 354 24.28 -2.50 -30.61
N ILE A 355 25.42 -1.83 -30.75
CA ILE A 355 26.53 -1.94 -29.79
C ILE A 355 26.26 -1.09 -28.54
N GLY A 356 25.59 0.05 -28.69
CA GLY A 356 25.32 1.01 -27.64
C GLY A 356 23.83 1.24 -27.41
N ILE A 357 23.54 1.96 -26.33
CA ILE A 357 22.21 2.44 -25.95
C ILE A 357 21.68 3.39 -27.04
N ASP A 358 20.41 3.25 -27.39
CA ASP A 358 19.75 4.13 -28.35
C ASP A 358 19.61 5.54 -27.78
N PRO A 359 19.79 6.59 -28.62
CA PRO A 359 19.36 7.93 -28.25
C PRO A 359 17.83 7.95 -28.16
N ALA A 360 17.31 7.83 -26.94
CA ALA A 360 15.89 7.85 -26.67
C ALA A 360 15.20 9.17 -27.08
N PRO A 361 13.89 9.15 -27.40
CA PRO A 361 13.04 7.98 -27.67
C PRO A 361 13.03 7.63 -29.16
N ILE A 362 13.18 6.34 -29.50
CA ILE A 362 12.96 5.85 -30.87
C ILE A 362 11.64 5.09 -30.91
N SER A 363 10.66 5.66 -31.62
CA SER A 363 9.44 4.94 -31.98
C SER A 363 9.76 3.89 -33.04
N GLY A 364 9.42 2.64 -32.80
CA GLY A 364 9.55 1.57 -33.79
C GLY A 364 10.04 0.26 -33.18
N ALA A 365 10.11 -0.78 -34.00
CA ALA A 365 10.64 -2.06 -33.56
C ALA A 365 12.15 -1.98 -33.31
N ASN A 366 12.66 -2.89 -32.48
CA ASN A 366 14.08 -3.12 -32.22
C ASN A 366 14.77 -2.00 -31.43
N ASN A 367 14.22 -1.66 -30.28
CA ASN A 367 14.79 -0.67 -29.36
C ASN A 367 15.18 -1.30 -28.01
N ASP A 368 16.02 -0.58 -27.28
CA ASP A 368 16.53 -0.98 -25.97
C ASP A 368 15.52 -0.83 -24.81
N ASP A 369 14.33 -0.30 -25.07
CA ASP A 369 13.36 0.07 -24.04
C ASP A 369 12.10 -0.82 -23.97
N ALA A 370 11.65 -1.44 -25.06
CA ALA A 370 10.42 -2.23 -25.07
C ALA A 370 10.62 -3.62 -25.64
N ASP A 371 11.30 -3.74 -26.78
CA ASP A 371 11.37 -4.99 -27.54
C ASP A 371 12.47 -5.93 -27.04
N ALA A 372 13.58 -5.36 -26.57
CA ALA A 372 14.70 -6.13 -26.03
C ALA A 372 14.51 -6.56 -24.56
N ILE A 373 13.43 -6.12 -23.88
CA ILE A 373 13.15 -6.44 -22.49
C ILE A 373 12.49 -7.82 -22.35
N ASP A 374 13.08 -8.66 -21.50
CA ASP A 374 12.50 -9.97 -21.17
C ASP A 374 11.40 -9.86 -20.11
N ASN A 375 10.20 -9.48 -20.56
CA ASN A 375 9.00 -9.42 -19.72
C ASN A 375 8.34 -10.79 -19.50
N GLY A 376 8.99 -11.87 -19.95
CA GLY A 376 8.44 -13.21 -19.92
C GLY A 376 7.18 -13.35 -20.77
N GLY A 377 6.36 -14.30 -20.39
CA GLY A 377 5.10 -14.57 -21.05
C GLY A 377 5.21 -15.73 -22.04
N PRO A 378 4.21 -15.83 -22.91
CA PRO A 378 4.04 -17.04 -23.67
C PRO A 378 4.91 -17.16 -24.90
N VAL A 379 5.31 -18.38 -25.21
CA VAL A 379 5.91 -18.71 -26.50
C VAL A 379 4.89 -19.48 -27.32
N PRO A 380 4.60 -19.06 -28.58
CA PRO A 380 3.63 -19.72 -29.43
C PRO A 380 3.84 -21.23 -29.44
N ALA A 381 2.77 -21.99 -29.23
CA ALA A 381 2.82 -23.45 -29.17
C ALA A 381 3.28 -24.02 -30.52
N ARG A 382 4.56 -24.40 -30.62
CA ARG A 382 5.16 -25.01 -31.82
C ARG A 382 4.92 -26.52 -31.86
N GLY A 383 3.66 -26.93 -31.69
CA GLY A 383 3.27 -28.36 -31.58
C GLY A 383 3.57 -29.02 -30.23
N MET A 384 3.90 -28.22 -29.20
CA MET A 384 4.08 -28.59 -27.80
C MET A 384 3.01 -27.87 -26.95
N PRO A 385 2.69 -28.34 -25.73
CA PRO A 385 1.90 -27.55 -24.78
C PRO A 385 2.52 -26.16 -24.61
N TYR A 386 1.67 -25.15 -24.53
CA TYR A 386 2.07 -23.76 -24.38
C TYR A 386 3.00 -23.57 -23.18
N ILE A 387 4.19 -23.05 -23.42
CA ILE A 387 5.20 -22.80 -22.38
C ILE A 387 5.18 -21.32 -22.08
N VAL A 388 4.96 -21.00 -20.81
CA VAL A 388 5.05 -19.64 -20.29
C VAL A 388 6.39 -19.52 -19.59
N TYR A 389 7.26 -18.67 -20.12
CA TYR A 389 8.51 -18.34 -19.46
C TYR A 389 8.27 -17.24 -18.43
N PRO A 390 8.85 -17.32 -17.22
CA PRO A 390 8.71 -16.28 -16.23
C PRO A 390 9.42 -15.00 -16.70
N ALA A 391 8.86 -13.85 -16.33
CA ALA A 391 9.53 -12.57 -16.52
C ALA A 391 10.90 -12.55 -15.82
N LYS A 392 11.89 -11.92 -16.43
CA LYS A 392 13.19 -11.76 -15.78
C LYS A 392 13.09 -10.66 -14.72
N ILE A 393 13.36 -11.05 -13.48
CA ILE A 393 13.37 -10.17 -12.31
C ILE A 393 14.62 -10.46 -11.48
N PRO A 394 15.22 -9.44 -10.84
CA PRO A 394 16.41 -9.69 -10.03
C PRO A 394 16.05 -10.54 -8.81
N LEU A 395 17.01 -11.32 -8.32
CA LEU A 395 16.88 -11.93 -7.00
C LEU A 395 17.01 -10.82 -5.95
N MET A 396 16.01 -10.68 -5.09
CA MET A 396 16.00 -9.69 -4.01
C MET A 396 16.51 -10.31 -2.70
N PRO A 397 17.01 -9.51 -1.74
CA PRO A 397 17.32 -9.99 -0.39
C PRO A 397 16.06 -10.54 0.27
N GLY A 398 16.16 -11.68 0.94
CA GLY A 398 15.03 -12.44 1.47
C GLY A 398 14.18 -13.17 0.42
N GLY A 399 14.54 -13.11 -0.86
CA GLY A 399 13.82 -13.75 -1.97
C GLY A 399 13.94 -15.28 -2.01
N GLY A 400 14.79 -15.86 -1.16
CA GLY A 400 15.00 -17.30 -1.10
C GLY A 400 15.97 -17.79 -2.18
N GLN A 401 15.81 -19.04 -2.61
CA GLN A 401 16.67 -19.64 -3.62
C GLN A 401 16.32 -19.11 -5.01
N ALA A 402 17.35 -18.77 -5.80
CA ALA A 402 17.21 -18.32 -7.17
C ALA A 402 16.37 -19.27 -8.03
N THR A 403 15.52 -18.70 -8.88
CA THR A 403 14.68 -19.40 -9.86
C THR A 403 14.95 -18.89 -11.27
N LEU A 404 14.37 -19.54 -12.29
CA LEU A 404 14.57 -19.21 -13.71
C LEU A 404 14.27 -17.74 -14.05
N ALA A 405 13.53 -17.04 -13.19
CA ALA A 405 13.29 -15.61 -13.31
C ALA A 405 14.55 -14.76 -13.04
N ASN A 406 15.52 -15.26 -12.28
CA ASN A 406 16.66 -14.49 -11.77
C ASN A 406 17.93 -14.59 -12.62
N TRP A 407 17.97 -15.47 -13.63
CA TRP A 407 19.10 -15.57 -14.56
C TRP A 407 18.66 -15.70 -16.02
N THR A 408 19.59 -15.43 -16.93
CA THR A 408 19.40 -15.62 -18.37
C THR A 408 20.38 -16.63 -18.96
N GLY A 409 19.94 -17.32 -20.02
CA GLY A 409 20.75 -18.22 -20.85
C GLY A 409 21.50 -17.51 -21.99
N TYR A 410 21.40 -16.18 -22.10
CA TYR A 410 21.94 -15.42 -23.22
C TYR A 410 23.46 -15.64 -23.42
N ASP A 411 23.87 -15.92 -24.65
CA ASP A 411 25.26 -16.24 -25.01
C ASP A 411 26.23 -15.08 -24.81
N LYS A 412 25.73 -13.84 -24.90
CA LYS A 412 26.49 -12.61 -24.63
C LYS A 412 26.48 -12.19 -23.16
N GLY A 413 25.89 -12.98 -22.27
CA GLY A 413 25.92 -12.72 -20.83
C GLY A 413 24.91 -11.69 -20.36
N ILE A 414 25.10 -11.19 -19.12
CA ILE A 414 24.39 -10.00 -18.63
C ILE A 414 25.06 -8.80 -19.31
N ASN A 415 24.37 -8.21 -20.30
CA ASN A 415 24.93 -7.12 -21.10
C ASN A 415 24.03 -5.88 -21.21
N GLY A 416 22.81 -5.93 -20.65
CA GLY A 416 21.86 -4.82 -20.59
C GLY A 416 20.99 -4.89 -19.33
N LEU A 417 20.89 -3.78 -18.60
CA LEU A 417 19.95 -3.60 -17.48
C LEU A 417 19.20 -2.29 -17.62
N THR A 418 17.91 -2.28 -17.24
CA THR A 418 17.13 -1.04 -17.09
C THR A 418 16.51 -0.91 -15.70
N TYR A 419 16.38 0.33 -15.25
CA TYR A 419 15.70 0.69 -14.00
C TYR A 419 14.70 1.82 -14.25
N ASP A 420 13.45 1.62 -13.87
CA ASP A 420 12.45 2.68 -13.91
C ASP A 420 12.36 3.31 -12.53
N ILE A 421 12.68 4.61 -12.45
CA ILE A 421 12.75 5.36 -11.21
C ILE A 421 11.68 6.43 -11.23
N GLN A 422 10.75 6.32 -10.30
CA GLN A 422 9.67 7.27 -10.07
C GLN A 422 10.14 8.35 -9.08
N TRP A 423 9.78 9.61 -9.30
CA TRP A 423 10.15 10.72 -8.40
C TRP A 423 11.66 10.86 -8.07
N PRO A 424 12.59 10.73 -9.02
CA PRO A 424 13.99 10.95 -8.70
C PRO A 424 14.22 12.40 -8.25
N ILE A 425 14.83 12.62 -7.07
CA ILE A 425 15.09 13.99 -6.55
C ILE A 425 16.13 14.75 -7.38
N ARG A 426 16.89 14.00 -8.18
CA ARG A 426 17.78 14.49 -9.23
C ARG A 426 17.90 13.42 -10.32
N PRO A 427 18.30 13.77 -11.56
CA PRO A 427 18.61 12.77 -12.57
C PRO A 427 19.56 11.69 -12.01
N PRO A 428 19.22 10.40 -12.16
CA PRO A 428 20.12 9.30 -11.81
C PRO A 428 21.45 9.41 -12.55
N GLN A 429 22.53 9.03 -11.89
CA GLN A 429 23.90 9.04 -12.42
C GLN A 429 24.50 7.64 -12.33
N ALA A 430 25.49 7.34 -13.17
CA ALA A 430 26.18 6.05 -13.15
C ALA A 430 26.78 5.73 -11.76
N SER A 431 27.26 6.75 -11.05
CA SER A 431 27.80 6.62 -9.69
C SER A 431 26.77 6.23 -8.63
N ASP A 432 25.47 6.26 -8.94
CA ASP A 432 24.42 5.78 -8.05
C ASP A 432 24.31 4.26 -8.03
N PHE A 433 25.06 3.58 -8.89
CA PHE A 433 25.05 2.14 -9.03
C PHE A 433 26.47 1.59 -8.91
N VAL A 434 26.65 0.57 -8.08
CA VAL A 434 27.90 -0.17 -7.96
C VAL A 434 27.63 -1.61 -8.36
N PHE A 435 28.45 -2.12 -9.27
CA PHE A 435 28.27 -3.45 -9.85
C PHE A 435 29.40 -4.36 -9.41
N HIS A 436 29.05 -5.55 -8.95
CA HIS A 436 30.00 -6.54 -8.45
C HIS A 436 29.79 -7.89 -9.16
N ASN A 437 30.83 -8.38 -9.84
CA ASN A 437 30.89 -9.75 -10.33
C ASN A 437 31.24 -10.68 -9.16
N ILE A 438 30.23 -11.36 -8.63
CA ILE A 438 30.35 -12.25 -7.47
C ILE A 438 30.50 -13.73 -7.87
N GLY A 439 30.90 -13.99 -9.12
CA GLY A 439 31.29 -15.31 -9.59
C GLY A 439 30.15 -16.33 -9.71
N LYS A 440 30.49 -17.51 -10.23
CA LYS A 440 29.58 -18.64 -10.42
C LYS A 440 28.91 -19.14 -9.13
N ALA A 441 29.63 -19.06 -8.02
CA ALA A 441 29.17 -19.54 -6.72
C ALA A 441 28.33 -18.50 -5.95
N GLY A 442 28.17 -17.27 -6.46
CA GLY A 442 27.49 -16.19 -5.74
C GLY A 442 28.27 -15.65 -4.54
N THR A 443 29.58 -15.86 -4.51
CA THR A 443 30.48 -15.39 -3.47
C THR A 443 31.46 -14.40 -4.09
N VAL A 444 31.53 -13.20 -3.52
CA VAL A 444 32.45 -12.11 -3.89
C VAL A 444 33.78 -12.68 -4.40
N VAL A 445 34.11 -12.41 -5.67
CA VAL A 445 35.40 -12.82 -6.23
C VAL A 445 36.47 -11.90 -5.63
N PRO A 446 37.50 -12.43 -4.96
CA PRO A 446 38.56 -11.57 -4.43
C PRO A 446 39.38 -10.95 -5.56
N GLY A 447 39.66 -9.66 -5.48
CA GLY A 447 40.56 -8.94 -6.39
C GLY A 447 39.91 -7.81 -7.20
N PRO A 448 40.71 -7.06 -7.97
CA PRO A 448 40.28 -5.83 -8.66
C PRO A 448 39.23 -6.08 -9.77
N GLY A 449 39.08 -7.32 -10.25
CA GLY A 449 38.11 -7.68 -11.29
C GLY A 449 36.66 -7.88 -10.80
N ASN A 450 36.40 -7.68 -9.51
CA ASN A 450 35.04 -7.81 -8.97
C ASN A 450 34.19 -6.58 -9.28
N VAL A 451 34.74 -5.36 -9.26
CA VAL A 451 33.96 -4.17 -9.62
C VAL A 451 33.78 -4.13 -11.14
N VAL A 452 32.54 -4.09 -11.59
CA VAL A 452 32.18 -3.98 -13.01
C VAL A 452 31.81 -2.53 -13.31
N THR A 453 32.33 -1.98 -14.41
CA THR A 453 31.93 -0.66 -14.90
C THR A 453 31.01 -0.82 -16.10
N PRO A 454 29.84 -0.17 -16.13
CA PRO A 454 29.01 -0.14 -17.34
C PRO A 454 29.79 0.46 -18.52
N MET A 455 29.62 -0.10 -19.71
CA MET A 455 30.16 0.45 -20.96
C MET A 455 29.45 1.74 -21.36
N ALA A 456 28.14 1.81 -21.12
CA ALA A 456 27.33 2.99 -21.35
C ALA A 456 26.29 3.15 -20.24
N PHE A 457 25.91 4.40 -20.01
CA PHE A 457 24.85 4.81 -19.09
C PHE A 457 24.05 5.91 -19.75
N ALA A 458 22.72 5.77 -19.76
CA ALA A 458 21.81 6.81 -20.21
C ALA A 458 20.58 6.90 -19.31
N THR A 459 19.91 8.05 -19.36
CA THR A 459 18.63 8.27 -18.72
C THR A 459 17.61 8.76 -19.74
N GLN A 460 16.38 8.27 -19.64
CA GLN A 460 15.26 8.64 -20.50
C GLN A 460 14.07 9.00 -19.62
N SER A 461 13.46 10.16 -19.85
CA SER A 461 12.16 10.45 -19.23
C SER A 461 11.07 9.67 -19.98
N LEU A 462 10.29 8.86 -19.26
CA LEU A 462 9.13 8.15 -19.81
C LEU A 462 7.84 8.97 -19.66
N GLY A 463 7.92 10.19 -19.11
CA GLY A 463 6.75 10.97 -18.73
C GLY A 463 5.98 10.30 -17.58
N GLY A 464 4.66 10.41 -17.61
CA GLY A 464 3.77 9.89 -16.57
C GLY A 464 3.46 10.88 -15.44
N SER A 465 2.36 10.63 -14.73
CA SER A 465 2.04 11.26 -13.45
C SER A 465 1.84 10.14 -12.43
N PRO A 466 2.86 9.83 -11.62
CA PRO A 466 4.09 10.61 -11.44
C PRO A 466 5.18 10.40 -12.51
N PRO A 467 6.15 11.34 -12.64
CA PRO A 467 7.22 11.23 -13.61
C PRO A 467 8.12 10.03 -13.35
N VAL A 468 8.37 9.25 -14.40
CA VAL A 468 9.29 8.11 -14.39
C VAL A 468 10.51 8.43 -15.26
N THR A 469 11.69 8.18 -14.70
CA THR A 469 12.96 8.21 -15.42
C THR A 469 13.50 6.79 -15.55
N ARG A 470 13.62 6.30 -16.77
CA ARG A 470 14.30 5.05 -17.08
C ARG A 470 15.80 5.30 -17.12
N VAL A 471 16.56 4.40 -16.51
CA VAL A 471 18.01 4.32 -16.59
C VAL A 471 18.36 3.10 -17.43
N LEU A 472 19.24 3.25 -18.40
CA LEU A 472 19.72 2.18 -19.25
C LEU A 472 21.23 2.03 -19.06
N MET A 473 21.69 0.79 -18.93
CA MET A 473 23.10 0.47 -18.76
C MET A 473 23.48 -0.76 -19.57
N THR A 474 24.63 -0.68 -20.25
CA THR A 474 25.19 -1.82 -21.00
C THR A 474 26.54 -2.25 -20.43
N PHE A 475 26.91 -3.50 -20.66
CA PHE A 475 28.16 -4.10 -20.18
C PHE A 475 28.87 -4.85 -21.31
N THR A 476 30.15 -5.19 -21.11
CA THR A 476 30.94 -6.01 -22.06
C THR A 476 30.47 -7.47 -22.17
N GLY A 477 29.37 -7.83 -21.49
CA GLY A 477 28.86 -9.19 -21.39
C GLY A 477 29.46 -9.97 -20.22
N LEU A 478 28.70 -10.12 -19.14
CA LEU A 478 29.10 -10.93 -17.98
C LEU A 478 28.53 -12.34 -18.12
N THR A 479 29.35 -13.28 -18.56
CA THR A 479 28.94 -14.67 -18.80
C THR A 479 29.25 -15.59 -17.64
N ASN A 480 28.39 -16.59 -17.45
CA ASN A 480 28.59 -17.66 -16.47
C ASN A 480 28.94 -17.14 -15.07
N THR A 481 28.14 -16.20 -14.57
CA THR A 481 28.39 -15.55 -13.27
C THR A 481 27.12 -14.93 -12.69
N TRP A 482 27.21 -14.47 -11.44
CA TRP A 482 26.24 -13.60 -10.79
C TRP A 482 26.78 -12.16 -10.74
N LEU A 483 25.93 -11.21 -11.11
CA LEU A 483 26.11 -9.78 -10.94
C LEU A 483 25.30 -9.31 -9.73
N GLN A 484 25.98 -8.79 -8.72
CA GLN A 484 25.37 -8.01 -7.66
C GLN A 484 25.31 -6.54 -8.09
N VAL A 485 24.17 -5.91 -7.82
CA VAL A 485 23.97 -4.48 -8.02
C VAL A 485 23.63 -3.85 -6.68
N ASP A 486 24.43 -2.88 -6.28
CA ASP A 486 24.19 -2.04 -5.12
C ASP A 486 23.77 -0.65 -5.61
N ILE A 487 22.59 -0.22 -5.18
CA ILE A 487 21.99 1.06 -5.53
C ILE A 487 22.13 2.02 -4.34
N GLY A 488 22.73 3.17 -4.60
CA GLY A 488 22.91 4.25 -3.64
C GLY A 488 21.70 5.17 -3.55
N THR A 489 21.76 6.10 -2.60
CA THR A 489 20.66 7.02 -2.28
C THR A 489 20.65 8.30 -3.10
N GLY A 490 21.52 8.41 -4.10
CA GLY A 490 21.87 9.68 -4.73
C GLY A 490 20.72 10.35 -5.48
N PHE A 491 19.79 9.58 -6.06
CA PHE A 491 18.58 10.07 -6.72
C PHE A 491 17.34 9.99 -5.83
N GLY A 492 17.54 9.88 -4.51
CA GLY A 492 16.49 9.91 -3.50
C GLY A 492 16.08 8.55 -2.99
N TRP A 493 16.34 7.46 -3.72
CA TRP A 493 16.04 6.09 -3.26
C TRP A 493 16.67 5.76 -1.91
N GLY A 494 16.12 4.73 -1.25
CA GLY A 494 16.86 4.04 -0.19
C GLY A 494 18.14 3.37 -0.72
N THR A 495 18.82 2.60 0.11
CA THR A 495 19.85 1.67 -0.39
C THR A 495 19.17 0.37 -0.79
N GLY A 496 19.58 -0.24 -1.90
CA GLY A 496 19.08 -1.56 -2.32
C GLY A 496 20.19 -2.42 -2.89
N THR A 497 20.15 -3.72 -2.63
CA THR A 497 21.06 -4.69 -3.24
C THR A 497 20.22 -5.78 -3.88
N HIS A 498 20.57 -6.20 -5.10
CA HIS A 498 19.92 -7.33 -5.77
C HIS A 498 20.88 -8.03 -6.73
N TRP A 499 20.48 -9.19 -7.27
CA TRP A 499 21.35 -10.05 -8.07
C TRP A 499 20.73 -10.49 -9.38
N TRP A 500 21.55 -10.57 -10.43
CA TRP A 500 21.22 -11.12 -11.74
C TRP A 500 22.21 -12.24 -12.09
N GLY A 501 21.73 -13.36 -12.62
CA GLY A 501 22.56 -14.46 -13.06
C GLY A 501 22.68 -14.56 -14.57
N ASN A 502 23.76 -15.17 -15.05
CA ASN A 502 23.82 -15.70 -16.40
C ASN A 502 24.51 -17.06 -16.40
N ALA A 503 23.90 -18.04 -17.07
CA ALA A 503 24.51 -19.32 -17.40
C ALA A 503 24.35 -19.52 -18.91
N ALA A 504 25.38 -19.15 -19.68
CA ALA A 504 25.27 -19.02 -21.12
C ALA A 504 24.95 -20.36 -21.80
N GLY A 505 23.82 -20.43 -22.50
CA GLY A 505 23.28 -21.65 -23.12
C GLY A 505 22.28 -22.44 -22.26
N ASP A 506 21.97 -22.01 -21.03
CA ASP A 506 20.95 -22.68 -20.20
C ASP A 506 19.52 -22.38 -20.68
N THR A 507 18.70 -23.41 -20.79
CA THR A 507 17.28 -23.31 -21.16
C THR A 507 16.33 -23.61 -19.99
N GLY A 508 16.88 -23.92 -18.81
CA GLY A 508 16.11 -24.26 -17.61
C GLY A 508 15.78 -25.75 -17.47
N GLN A 509 15.89 -26.54 -18.54
CA GLN A 509 15.37 -27.92 -18.58
C GLN A 509 16.33 -28.96 -17.95
N GLY A 510 17.62 -28.64 -17.87
CA GLY A 510 18.66 -29.52 -17.35
C GLY A 510 19.07 -29.22 -15.90
N ASN A 511 18.40 -28.29 -15.23
CA ASN A 511 18.84 -27.75 -13.95
C ASN A 511 18.51 -28.66 -12.77
N THR A 512 19.34 -28.56 -11.72
CA THR A 512 19.12 -29.24 -10.44
C THR A 512 19.01 -28.20 -9.33
N ALA A 513 18.48 -28.60 -8.16
CA ALA A 513 18.27 -27.66 -7.05
C ALA A 513 19.49 -26.78 -6.71
N PRO A 514 20.76 -27.25 -6.75
CA PRO A 514 21.91 -26.37 -6.49
C PRO A 514 22.60 -25.83 -7.75
N ASN A 515 22.26 -26.27 -8.96
CA ASN A 515 23.08 -26.02 -10.15
C ASN A 515 22.24 -25.58 -11.37
N VAL A 516 22.68 -24.50 -12.00
CA VAL A 516 22.26 -24.07 -13.34
C VAL A 516 23.18 -24.73 -14.37
N LEU A 517 22.78 -25.89 -14.91
CA LEU A 517 23.58 -26.75 -15.77
C LEU A 517 23.22 -26.54 -17.23
N VAL A 518 24.20 -26.10 -18.02
CA VAL A 518 24.17 -26.21 -19.49
C VAL A 518 24.55 -27.64 -19.89
N ASN A 519 23.62 -28.42 -20.42
CA ASN A 519 23.88 -29.82 -20.77
C ASN A 519 23.10 -30.30 -22.02
N ALA A 520 23.15 -31.61 -22.29
CA ALA A 520 22.49 -32.21 -23.45
C ALA A 520 20.96 -32.00 -23.45
N THR A 521 20.33 -31.80 -22.30
CA THR A 521 18.89 -31.50 -22.19
C THR A 521 18.57 -30.14 -22.79
N ASP A 522 19.41 -29.13 -22.57
CA ASP A 522 19.26 -27.79 -23.15
C ASP A 522 19.47 -27.79 -24.66
N GLU A 523 20.40 -28.64 -25.12
CA GLU A 523 20.67 -28.81 -26.55
C GLU A 523 19.47 -29.47 -27.25
N ILE A 524 18.91 -30.51 -26.64
CA ILE A 524 17.68 -31.16 -27.11
C ILE A 524 16.51 -30.18 -27.06
N TRP A 525 16.45 -29.32 -26.04
CA TRP A 525 15.42 -28.29 -25.93
C TRP A 525 15.46 -27.34 -27.13
N SER A 526 16.64 -26.79 -27.42
CA SER A 526 16.86 -25.91 -28.58
C SER A 526 16.47 -26.61 -29.88
N ARG A 527 16.87 -27.87 -30.05
CA ARG A 527 16.50 -28.68 -31.23
C ARG A 527 14.99 -28.90 -31.38
N ARG A 528 14.25 -29.02 -30.27
CA ARG A 528 12.80 -29.27 -30.26
C ARG A 528 11.97 -28.00 -30.43
N HIS A 529 12.57 -26.82 -30.40
CA HIS A 529 11.88 -25.54 -30.52
C HIS A 529 12.34 -24.72 -31.75
N PRO A 530 12.56 -25.32 -32.94
CA PRO A 530 13.10 -24.60 -34.07
C PRO A 530 12.18 -23.46 -34.49
N THR A 531 12.77 -22.38 -35.00
CA THR A 531 12.04 -21.27 -35.60
C THR A 531 12.56 -21.00 -37.00
N THR A 532 11.79 -20.22 -37.74
CA THR A 532 12.13 -19.81 -39.09
C THR A 532 11.88 -18.32 -39.23
N PRO A 533 12.38 -17.68 -40.30
CA PRO A 533 12.07 -16.27 -40.55
C PRO A 533 10.57 -15.96 -40.67
N LEU A 534 9.72 -16.96 -40.96
CA LEU A 534 8.25 -16.84 -41.04
C LEU A 534 7.54 -17.06 -39.70
N ASN A 535 8.25 -17.56 -38.68
CA ASN A 535 7.75 -17.78 -37.33
C ASN A 535 8.91 -17.55 -36.35
N ARG A 536 9.26 -16.28 -36.17
CA ARG A 536 10.42 -15.86 -35.38
C ARG A 536 10.23 -16.18 -33.90
N SER A 537 11.35 -16.38 -33.24
CA SER A 537 11.39 -16.50 -31.80
C SER A 537 11.02 -15.16 -31.14
N PRO A 538 10.25 -15.15 -30.05
CA PRO A 538 10.08 -13.96 -29.23
C PRO A 538 11.24 -13.81 -28.22
N VAL A 539 11.43 -12.60 -27.68
CA VAL A 539 12.57 -12.25 -26.81
C VAL A 539 12.70 -13.13 -25.57
N GLN A 540 11.59 -13.60 -25.01
CA GLN A 540 11.55 -14.48 -23.84
C GLN A 540 11.87 -15.96 -24.14
N ASP A 541 11.95 -16.37 -25.41
CA ASP A 541 12.21 -17.77 -25.75
C ASP A 541 13.62 -18.20 -25.33
N MET A 542 13.69 -19.11 -24.36
CA MET A 542 14.95 -19.57 -23.80
C MET A 542 15.73 -20.49 -24.75
N ALA A 543 15.09 -21.05 -25.78
CA ALA A 543 15.76 -21.84 -26.80
C ALA A 543 16.55 -20.97 -27.81
N ASP A 544 16.21 -19.68 -27.91
CA ASP A 544 16.93 -18.67 -28.70
C ASP A 544 18.03 -18.08 -27.82
N VAL A 545 19.14 -18.81 -27.69
CA VAL A 545 20.21 -18.50 -26.72
C VAL A 545 21.11 -17.38 -27.21
N ASN A 546 21.13 -17.09 -28.51
CA ASN A 546 21.86 -15.97 -29.09
C ASN A 546 20.96 -14.76 -29.42
N LYS A 547 19.67 -14.86 -29.12
CA LYS A 547 18.65 -13.80 -29.28
C LYS A 547 18.65 -13.22 -30.69
N ASP A 548 18.88 -14.05 -31.71
CA ASP A 548 18.84 -13.65 -33.12
C ASP A 548 17.43 -13.78 -33.73
N ALA A 549 16.44 -14.09 -32.89
CA ALA A 549 15.06 -14.39 -33.22
C ALA A 549 14.87 -15.68 -34.03
N LEU A 550 15.89 -16.55 -34.08
CA LEU A 550 15.90 -17.82 -34.79
C LEU A 550 16.58 -18.96 -33.99
N VAL A 551 15.81 -19.74 -33.24
CA VAL A 551 16.22 -21.08 -32.77
C VAL A 551 16.59 -22.01 -33.93
N ASN A 552 17.88 -22.26 -34.14
CA ASN A 552 18.40 -23.07 -35.24
C ASN A 552 19.63 -23.93 -34.84
N ALA A 553 20.44 -24.35 -35.82
CA ALA A 553 21.64 -25.14 -35.57
C ALA A 553 22.70 -24.35 -34.76
N THR A 554 22.70 -23.03 -34.86
CA THR A 554 23.60 -22.12 -34.13
C THR A 554 23.36 -22.25 -32.62
N ASP A 555 22.12 -22.16 -32.16
CA ASP A 555 21.76 -22.34 -30.74
C ASP A 555 22.15 -23.72 -30.23
N GLN A 556 21.81 -24.76 -31.00
CA GLN A 556 22.16 -26.15 -30.65
C GLN A 556 23.67 -26.33 -30.51
N ILE A 557 24.44 -25.80 -31.46
CA ILE A 557 25.91 -25.88 -31.43
C ILE A 557 26.44 -25.09 -30.24
N TYR A 558 25.91 -23.90 -29.96
CA TYR A 558 26.34 -23.08 -28.82
C TYR A 558 26.19 -23.85 -27.51
N VAL A 559 24.99 -24.39 -27.24
CA VAL A 559 24.75 -25.18 -26.03
C VAL A 559 25.67 -26.39 -25.95
N ARG A 560 25.90 -27.07 -27.09
CA ARG A 560 26.77 -28.25 -27.16
C ARG A 560 28.25 -27.94 -26.91
N THR A 561 28.73 -26.76 -27.31
CA THR A 561 30.13 -26.36 -27.14
C THR A 561 30.41 -25.67 -25.81
N HIS A 562 29.37 -25.37 -25.02
CA HIS A 562 29.49 -24.78 -23.68
C HIS A 562 28.90 -25.66 -22.56
N PRO A 563 29.14 -26.99 -22.54
CA PRO A 563 28.59 -27.84 -21.51
C PRO A 563 29.23 -27.51 -20.16
N THR A 564 28.42 -27.56 -19.11
CA THR A 564 28.87 -27.42 -17.74
C THR A 564 28.61 -28.70 -16.96
N THR A 565 29.35 -28.85 -15.88
CA THR A 565 29.23 -29.90 -14.89
C THR A 565 28.84 -29.26 -13.56
N PRO A 566 28.36 -30.05 -12.58
CA PRO A 566 28.16 -29.54 -11.22
C PRO A 566 29.38 -28.87 -10.59
N LEU A 567 30.60 -29.05 -11.10
CA LEU A 567 31.80 -28.41 -10.56
C LEU A 567 32.08 -27.02 -11.13
N ASN A 568 31.64 -26.72 -12.36
CA ASN A 568 31.99 -25.48 -13.07
C ASN A 568 30.79 -24.69 -13.61
N CYS A 569 29.57 -25.12 -13.32
CA CYS A 569 28.32 -24.41 -13.61
C CYS A 569 28.10 -23.21 -12.68
N VAL A 570 27.11 -22.38 -13.02
CA VAL A 570 26.58 -21.37 -12.11
C VAL A 570 25.76 -22.06 -11.02
N LYS A 571 25.92 -21.62 -9.77
CA LYS A 571 25.21 -22.16 -8.62
C LYS A 571 23.93 -21.39 -8.38
N MET A 572 22.89 -22.11 -7.95
CA MET A 572 21.71 -21.47 -7.39
C MET A 572 22.11 -20.82 -6.06
N ILE A 573 21.87 -19.52 -5.92
CA ILE A 573 22.18 -18.77 -4.70
C ILE A 573 20.92 -18.53 -3.88
N THR A 574 21.09 -18.30 -2.58
CA THR A 574 20.00 -17.88 -1.67
C THR A 574 20.36 -16.52 -1.10
N ARG A 575 19.40 -15.59 -1.08
CA ARG A 575 19.60 -14.21 -0.63
C ARG A 575 18.48 -13.71 0.25
#